data_AF-A0A662AGQ8-F1
#
_entry.id   AF-A0A662AGQ8-F1
#
_cell.length_a   1.000
_cell.length_b   1.000
_cell.length_c   1.000
_cell.angle_alpha   90.00
_cell.angle_beta   90.00
_cell.angle_gamma   90.00
#
_symmetry.space_group_name_H-M   'P 1'
#
loop_
_entity.id
_entity.type
_entity.pdbx_description
1 polymer ?
#
loop_
_entity_poly.entity_id
_entity_poly.type
_entity_poly.pdbx_seq_one_letter_code
_entity_poly.pdbx_strand_id
1 'polypeptide(L)'
;MKIRTGFVSNSSSSSFICDVTGEIESGMDMSYTDAEMSCCERGHTFSNYLAVCSIKNLSDETKIRLVAENNIDFEDSQEKSYELRKEEKKEKELLFINENGAAELVRRFDDDEDYNEEIQNGYNIPSEMCPICMFKELSLDDVKAFLYRKLNMTKKEVVEDIKSQFDNYDEFKAYLTEKE
;
A
#
# COMPACT_ATOMS: atom_id res chain seq x y z
N MET A 1 -37.63 35.39 -1.82
CA MET A 1 -36.66 34.31 -2.13
C MET A 1 -36.63 34.11 -3.63
N LYS A 2 -35.47 34.26 -4.28
CA LYS A 2 -35.32 33.90 -5.71
C LYS A 2 -35.02 32.41 -5.79
N ILE A 3 -35.96 31.64 -6.33
CA ILE A 3 -35.76 30.22 -6.65
C ILE A 3 -34.85 30.17 -7.87
N ARG A 4 -33.67 29.54 -7.73
CA ARG A 4 -32.74 29.29 -8.84
C ARG A 4 -33.16 27.98 -9.51
N THR A 5 -33.69 28.05 -10.72
CA THR A 5 -34.08 26.90 -11.55
C THR A 5 -32.87 26.33 -12.30
N GLY A 6 -31.78 26.10 -11.60
CA GLY A 6 -30.66 25.32 -12.10
C GLY A 6 -30.64 24.01 -11.33
N PHE A 7 -30.88 22.89 -12.03
CA PHE A 7 -30.56 21.58 -11.48
C PHE A 7 -29.05 21.59 -11.23
N VAL A 8 -28.64 21.79 -9.98
CA VAL A 8 -27.27 21.51 -9.56
C VAL A 8 -27.19 19.99 -9.52
N SER A 9 -26.88 19.39 -10.67
CA SER A 9 -26.37 18.02 -10.70
C SER A 9 -25.02 18.08 -9.99
N ASN A 10 -25.04 17.91 -8.67
CA ASN A 10 -23.83 17.42 -8.02
C ASN A 10 -23.63 16.02 -8.62
N SER A 11 -22.61 15.86 -9.44
CA SER A 11 -22.01 14.55 -9.61
C SER A 11 -21.17 14.37 -8.36
N SER A 12 -21.59 13.49 -7.47
CA SER A 12 -20.80 13.12 -6.28
C SER A 12 -19.58 12.33 -6.76
N SER A 13 -18.50 13.03 -7.08
CA SER A 13 -17.20 12.43 -7.35
C SER A 13 -16.48 12.20 -6.03
N SER A 14 -16.06 10.97 -5.78
CA SER A 14 -15.20 10.59 -4.65
C SER A 14 -13.74 10.58 -5.11
N SER A 15 -12.84 11.00 -4.24
CA SER A 15 -11.39 10.90 -4.46
C SER A 15 -10.68 10.55 -3.16
N PHE A 16 -9.77 9.58 -3.22
CA PHE A 16 -8.98 9.12 -2.09
C PHE A 16 -7.50 9.30 -2.39
N ILE A 17 -6.73 9.65 -1.36
CA ILE A 17 -5.30 9.90 -1.46
C ILE A 17 -4.61 9.02 -0.42
N CYS A 18 -3.62 8.25 -0.84
CA CYS A 18 -2.80 7.47 0.08
C CYS A 18 -1.83 8.38 0.84
N ASP A 19 -1.84 8.34 2.17
CA ASP A 19 -0.99 9.18 3.03
C ASP A 19 0.50 8.80 2.94
N VAL A 20 0.81 7.55 2.54
CA VAL A 20 2.17 7.01 2.43
C VAL A 20 2.76 7.24 1.03
N THR A 21 2.03 6.87 -0.02
CA THR A 21 2.53 6.94 -1.42
C THR A 21 2.16 8.23 -2.11
N GLY A 22 1.08 8.90 -1.69
CA GLY A 22 0.53 10.08 -2.36
C GLY A 22 -0.27 9.75 -3.63
N GLU A 23 -0.50 8.47 -3.93
CA GLU A 23 -1.33 8.04 -5.06
C GLU A 23 -2.77 8.50 -4.86
N ILE A 24 -3.42 8.86 -5.98
CA ILE A 24 -4.75 9.45 -5.99
C ILE A 24 -5.65 8.57 -6.86
N GLU A 25 -6.70 8.04 -6.25
CA GLU A 25 -7.74 7.32 -6.95
C GLU A 25 -9.02 8.15 -6.93
N SER A 26 -9.68 8.31 -8.07
CA SER A 26 -10.90 9.14 -8.19
C SER A 26 -11.92 8.55 -9.14
N GLY A 27 -13.20 8.64 -8.76
CA GLY A 27 -14.30 8.05 -9.51
C GLY A 27 -15.66 8.58 -9.07
N MET A 28 -16.69 8.34 -9.87
CA MET A 28 -18.08 8.63 -9.47
C MET A 28 -18.57 7.54 -8.55
N ASP A 29 -19.16 7.93 -7.41
CA ASP A 29 -19.73 7.00 -6.42
C ASP A 29 -18.73 5.93 -5.93
N MET A 30 -17.43 6.23 -5.95
CA MET A 30 -16.36 5.28 -5.62
C MET A 30 -16.19 5.15 -4.09
N SER A 31 -16.00 3.92 -3.62
CA SER A 31 -15.68 3.59 -2.22
C SER A 31 -14.19 3.29 -2.03
N TYR A 32 -13.73 3.16 -0.78
CA TYR A 32 -12.35 2.74 -0.49
C TYR A 32 -12.02 1.37 -1.08
N THR A 33 -12.97 0.43 -1.04
CA THR A 33 -12.81 -0.89 -1.65
C THR A 33 -12.62 -0.79 -3.16
N ASP A 34 -13.40 0.05 -3.84
CA ASP A 34 -13.27 0.27 -5.30
C ASP A 34 -11.95 0.96 -5.67
N ALA A 35 -11.38 1.73 -4.74
CA ALA A 35 -10.11 2.42 -4.90
C ALA A 35 -8.89 1.60 -4.43
N GLU A 36 -9.09 0.32 -4.06
CA GLU A 36 -8.05 -0.54 -3.45
C GLU A 36 -7.33 0.13 -2.27
N MET A 37 -8.08 0.93 -1.52
CA MET A 37 -7.61 1.72 -0.39
C MET A 37 -8.35 1.34 0.88
N SER A 38 -7.75 1.75 1.99
CA SER A 38 -8.09 1.37 3.34
C SER A 38 -7.95 2.57 4.25
N CYS A 39 -8.95 2.80 5.10
CA CYS A 39 -8.91 3.86 6.10
C CYS A 39 -8.97 3.27 7.51
N CYS A 40 -7.99 3.61 8.35
CA CYS A 40 -7.99 3.14 9.75
C CYS A 40 -8.88 3.97 10.66
N GLU A 41 -9.16 3.47 11.86
CA GLU A 41 -9.98 4.17 12.88
C GLU A 41 -9.41 5.53 13.32
N ARG A 42 -8.12 5.80 13.08
CA ARG A 42 -7.49 7.11 13.32
C ARG A 42 -7.52 8.04 12.12
N GLY A 43 -8.13 7.62 11.02
CA GLY A 43 -8.34 8.42 9.81
C GLY A 43 -7.17 8.42 8.83
N HIS A 44 -6.18 7.54 8.97
CA HIS A 44 -5.13 7.40 7.96
C HIS A 44 -5.65 6.60 6.76
N THR A 45 -5.45 7.13 5.56
CA THR A 45 -5.80 6.47 4.30
C THR A 45 -4.54 5.89 3.66
N PHE A 46 -4.56 4.61 3.31
CA PHE A 46 -3.42 3.91 2.68
C PHE A 46 -3.92 2.86 1.71
N SER A 47 -3.07 2.40 0.79
CA SER A 47 -3.43 1.31 -0.12
C SER A 47 -3.57 -0.03 0.62
N ASN A 48 -4.42 -0.91 0.10
CA ASN A 48 -4.64 -2.25 0.65
C ASN A 48 -3.33 -3.05 0.71
N TYR A 49 -2.45 -2.87 -0.28
CA TYR A 49 -1.11 -3.48 -0.29
C TYR A 49 -0.31 -3.16 0.99
N LEU A 50 -0.29 -1.89 1.43
CA LEU A 50 0.42 -1.49 2.65
C LEU A 50 -0.21 -2.07 3.93
N ALA A 51 -1.53 -2.29 3.90
CA ALA A 51 -2.23 -2.99 4.97
C ALA A 51 -1.74 -4.45 5.08
N VAL A 52 -1.70 -5.17 3.96
CA VAL A 52 -1.23 -6.57 3.89
C VAL A 52 0.22 -6.68 4.35
N CYS A 53 1.11 -5.81 3.87
CA CYS A 53 2.51 -5.77 4.32
C CYS A 53 2.62 -5.55 5.83
N SER A 54 1.72 -4.74 6.41
CA SER A 54 1.69 -4.51 7.85
C SER A 54 1.27 -5.76 8.62
N ILE A 55 0.28 -6.50 8.12
CA ILE A 55 -0.26 -7.71 8.75
C ILE A 55 0.68 -8.90 8.63
N LYS A 56 1.35 -9.08 7.48
CA LYS A 56 2.34 -10.15 7.27
C LYS A 56 3.40 -10.18 8.37
N ASN A 57 3.75 -9.01 8.90
CA ASN A 57 4.75 -8.83 9.96
C ASN A 57 4.20 -8.95 11.40
N LEU A 58 2.90 -9.23 11.60
CA LEU A 58 2.31 -9.46 12.93
C LEU A 58 2.47 -10.93 13.37
N SER A 59 2.44 -11.17 14.68
CA SER A 59 2.39 -12.54 15.22
C SER A 59 1.05 -13.20 14.91
N ASP A 60 1.05 -14.52 14.73
CA ASP A 60 -0.16 -15.27 14.37
C ASP A 60 -1.26 -15.16 15.43
N GLU A 61 -0.90 -15.09 16.72
CA GLU A 61 -1.84 -14.82 17.82
C GLU A 61 -2.55 -13.47 17.67
N THR A 62 -1.84 -12.45 17.18
CA THR A 62 -2.40 -11.10 16.98
C THR A 62 -3.33 -11.08 15.77
N LYS A 63 -2.97 -11.80 14.69
CA LYS A 63 -3.82 -11.95 13.50
C LYS A 63 -5.16 -12.60 13.85
N ILE A 64 -5.12 -13.71 14.58
CA ILE A 64 -6.33 -14.44 15.01
C ILE A 64 -7.24 -13.55 15.86
N ARG A 65 -6.68 -12.78 16.79
CA ARG A 65 -7.45 -11.83 17.61
C ARG A 65 -8.12 -10.76 16.76
N LEU A 66 -7.39 -10.15 15.83
CA LEU A 66 -7.91 -9.07 14.99
C LEU A 66 -9.05 -9.54 14.08
N VAL A 67 -8.93 -10.73 13.49
CA VAL A 67 -10.00 -11.35 12.68
C VAL A 67 -11.25 -11.60 13.52
N ALA A 68 -11.09 -12.16 14.73
CA ALA A 68 -12.20 -12.49 15.61
C ALA A 68 -12.94 -11.26 16.15
N GLU A 69 -12.23 -10.16 16.43
CA GLU A 69 -12.80 -8.96 17.06
C GLU A 69 -13.44 -7.99 16.05
N ASN A 70 -12.91 -7.92 14.83
CA ASN A 70 -13.27 -6.86 13.88
C ASN A 70 -14.10 -7.35 12.68
N ASN A 71 -14.55 -8.62 12.67
CA ASN A 71 -15.24 -9.25 11.54
C ASN A 71 -14.56 -8.91 10.21
N ILE A 72 -13.23 -9.06 10.19
CA ILE A 72 -12.46 -8.85 8.98
C ILE A 72 -12.60 -10.15 8.20
N ASP A 73 -13.46 -10.11 7.19
CA ASP A 73 -13.53 -11.17 6.18
C ASP A 73 -12.25 -11.06 5.35
N PHE A 74 -11.25 -11.87 5.70
CA PHE A 74 -10.29 -12.34 4.71
C PHE A 74 -11.09 -13.29 3.82
N GLU A 75 -11.55 -12.80 2.68
CA GLU A 75 -12.13 -13.70 1.70
C GLU A 75 -11.03 -14.66 1.23
N ASP A 76 -11.08 -15.89 1.75
CA ASP A 76 -10.56 -17.07 1.06
C ASP A 76 -11.36 -17.23 -0.23
N SER A 77 -11.11 -16.38 -1.20
CA SER A 77 -11.62 -16.54 -2.55
C SER A 77 -10.82 -17.66 -3.25
N GLN A 78 -10.97 -18.91 -2.75
CA GLN A 78 -10.87 -20.21 -3.43
C GLN A 78 -10.60 -21.42 -2.50
N GLU A 79 -10.46 -21.27 -1.17
CA GLU A 79 -9.89 -22.36 -0.35
C GLU A 79 -10.81 -23.52 0.06
N LYS A 80 -12.06 -23.61 -0.43
CA LYS A 80 -12.88 -24.84 -0.25
C LYS A 80 -12.97 -25.77 -1.46
N SER A 81 -12.36 -25.41 -2.60
CA SER A 81 -12.27 -26.29 -3.78
C SER A 81 -10.85 -26.73 -4.14
N TYR A 82 -9.85 -26.28 -3.38
CA TYR A 82 -8.42 -26.47 -3.66
C TYR A 82 -7.69 -27.40 -2.67
N GLU A 83 -8.18 -27.58 -1.44
CA GLU A 83 -7.57 -28.54 -0.50
C GLU A 83 -7.65 -29.99 -0.99
N LEU A 84 -8.72 -30.38 -1.68
CA LEU A 84 -8.83 -31.71 -2.34
C LEU A 84 -7.88 -31.90 -3.53
N ARG A 85 -7.12 -30.87 -3.92
CA ARG A 85 -6.07 -30.93 -4.97
C ARG A 85 -4.65 -30.74 -4.41
N LYS A 86 -4.50 -30.48 -3.11
CA LYS A 86 -3.20 -30.17 -2.44
C LYS A 86 -2.38 -31.41 -2.11
N GLU A 87 -2.96 -32.62 -2.17
CA GLU A 87 -2.19 -33.88 -2.05
C GLU A 87 -1.34 -34.21 -3.31
N GLU A 88 -1.43 -33.43 -4.40
CA GLU A 88 -0.69 -33.68 -5.65
C GLU A 88 0.35 -32.60 -6.04
N LYS A 89 0.90 -31.80 -5.10
CA LYS A 89 2.08 -30.95 -5.41
C LYS A 89 3.35 -31.83 -5.54
N LYS A 90 3.57 -32.36 -6.75
CA LYS A 90 4.77 -33.10 -7.18
C LYS A 90 6.00 -32.20 -7.21
N GLU A 91 6.94 -32.43 -6.29
CA GLU A 91 8.34 -32.01 -6.41
C GLU A 91 8.95 -32.58 -7.71
N LYS A 92 9.73 -31.79 -8.46
CA LYS A 92 10.51 -32.29 -9.60
C LYS A 92 12.01 -32.08 -9.35
N GLU A 93 12.76 -33.17 -9.37
CA GLU A 93 14.23 -33.16 -9.35
C GLU A 93 14.78 -33.00 -10.77
N LEU A 94 15.71 -32.07 -10.97
CA LEU A 94 16.40 -31.85 -12.24
C LEU A 94 17.87 -32.24 -12.12
N LEU A 95 18.38 -32.88 -13.16
CA LEU A 95 19.77 -33.31 -13.28
C LEU A 95 20.53 -32.27 -14.10
N PHE A 96 21.50 -31.60 -13.48
CA PHE A 96 22.37 -30.63 -14.16
C PHE A 96 23.82 -31.09 -14.11
N ILE A 97 24.58 -30.82 -15.17
CA ILE A 97 26.01 -31.12 -15.25
C ILE A 97 26.76 -29.85 -14.90
N ASN A 98 27.48 -29.85 -13.78
CA ASN A 98 28.29 -28.71 -13.40
C ASN A 98 29.50 -28.52 -14.32
N GLU A 99 30.15 -27.37 -14.22
CA GLU A 99 31.30 -26.98 -15.07
C GLU A 99 32.49 -27.96 -15.03
N ASN A 100 32.56 -28.81 -14.00
CA ASN A 100 33.57 -29.85 -13.84
C ASN A 100 33.14 -31.20 -14.41
N GLY A 101 31.99 -31.27 -15.08
CA GLY A 101 31.45 -32.49 -15.69
C GLY A 101 30.79 -33.45 -14.70
N ALA A 102 30.58 -33.06 -13.44
CA ALA A 102 29.89 -33.87 -12.46
C ALA A 102 28.37 -33.57 -12.48
N ALA A 103 27.57 -34.63 -12.51
CA ALA A 103 26.12 -34.54 -12.52
C ALA A 103 25.60 -34.36 -11.08
N GLU A 104 24.86 -33.28 -10.85
CA GLU A 104 24.30 -32.93 -9.54
C GLU A 104 22.77 -32.78 -9.61
N LEU A 105 22.08 -33.32 -8.60
CA LEU A 105 20.63 -33.24 -8.47
C LEU A 105 20.27 -31.97 -7.70
N VAL A 106 19.50 -31.09 -8.32
CA VAL A 106 19.05 -29.85 -7.68
C VAL A 106 17.53 -29.88 -7.56
N ARG A 107 17.04 -29.64 -6.33
CA ARG A 107 15.61 -29.44 -6.05
C ARG A 107 15.25 -28.01 -6.43
N ARG A 108 14.30 -27.87 -7.35
CA ARG A 108 13.72 -26.57 -7.70
C ARG A 108 12.47 -26.37 -6.84
N PHE A 109 12.52 -25.42 -5.93
CA PHE A 109 11.31 -24.84 -5.35
C PHE A 109 10.80 -23.83 -6.37
N ASP A 110 9.58 -24.02 -6.87
CA ASP A 110 8.88 -22.96 -7.60
C ASP A 110 8.40 -21.97 -6.52
N ASP A 111 9.28 -21.03 -6.16
CA ASP A 111 8.94 -19.91 -5.29
C ASP A 111 8.24 -18.81 -6.11
N ASP A 112 7.29 -18.16 -5.43
CA ASP A 112 6.51 -16.97 -5.83
C ASP A 112 5.24 -17.21 -6.66
N GLU A 113 4.21 -17.79 -6.02
CA GLU A 113 2.81 -17.49 -6.37
C GLU A 113 2.30 -16.39 -5.42
N ASP A 114 2.06 -15.24 -6.04
CA ASP A 114 1.48 -13.99 -5.54
C ASP A 114 0.20 -14.24 -4.69
N TYR A 115 0.37 -14.24 -3.37
CA TYR A 115 -0.73 -14.27 -2.39
C TYR A 115 -1.41 -12.89 -2.34
N ASN A 116 -2.47 -12.71 -3.13
CA ASN A 116 -3.38 -11.57 -3.01
C ASN A 116 -4.39 -11.82 -1.88
N GLU A 117 -3.97 -11.55 -0.64
CA GLU A 117 -4.90 -11.40 0.49
C GLU A 117 -5.60 -10.04 0.34
N GLU A 118 -6.84 -10.02 -0.13
CA GLU A 118 -7.64 -8.79 -0.25
C GLU A 118 -8.36 -8.48 1.07
N ILE A 119 -8.16 -7.29 1.64
CA ILE A 119 -8.92 -6.82 2.80
C ILE A 119 -10.21 -6.18 2.29
N GLN A 120 -11.36 -6.79 2.57
CA GLN A 120 -12.65 -6.29 2.09
C GLN A 120 -13.22 -5.10 2.88
N ASN A 121 -12.64 -4.76 4.04
CA ASN A 121 -13.08 -3.62 4.84
C ASN A 121 -12.23 -2.37 4.58
N GLY A 122 -12.59 -1.60 3.55
CA GLY A 122 -11.93 -0.33 3.22
C GLY A 122 -12.13 0.79 4.26
N TYR A 123 -12.99 0.60 5.27
CA TYR A 123 -13.30 1.60 6.31
C TYR A 123 -13.09 1.05 7.72
N ASN A 124 -12.58 1.89 8.62
CA ASN A 124 -12.42 1.62 10.06
C ASN A 124 -11.55 0.40 10.39
N ILE A 125 -10.44 0.24 9.67
CA ILE A 125 -9.45 -0.79 9.99
C ILE A 125 -8.81 -0.48 11.37
N PRO A 126 -8.56 -1.49 12.22
CA PRO A 126 -7.89 -1.30 13.51
C PRO A 126 -6.53 -0.59 13.38
N SER A 127 -6.18 0.25 14.37
CA SER A 127 -4.89 0.95 14.40
C SER A 127 -3.70 -0.01 14.35
N GLU A 128 -3.84 -1.22 14.89
CA GLU A 128 -2.81 -2.27 14.90
C GLU A 128 -2.53 -2.86 13.52
N MET A 129 -3.36 -2.57 12.51
CA MET A 129 -3.15 -2.99 11.13
C MET A 129 -2.71 -1.82 10.23
N CYS A 130 -2.74 -0.60 10.76
CA CYS A 130 -2.36 0.59 10.02
C CYS A 130 -0.82 0.76 10.00
N PRO A 131 -0.19 0.83 8.82
CA PRO A 131 1.27 0.98 8.69
C PRO A 131 1.80 2.24 9.38
N ILE A 132 1.02 3.33 9.33
CA ILE A 132 1.38 4.62 9.93
C ILE A 132 1.24 4.57 11.46
N CYS A 133 0.14 4.01 11.98
CA CYS A 133 -0.08 3.90 13.43
C CYS A 133 0.94 2.96 14.10
N MET A 134 1.36 1.92 13.39
CA MET A 134 2.43 1.02 13.81
C MET A 134 3.83 1.60 13.60
N PHE A 135 3.95 2.80 13.01
CA PHE A 135 5.22 3.45 12.69
C PHE A 135 6.13 2.60 11.79
N LYS A 136 5.53 1.75 10.94
CA LYS A 136 6.23 0.99 9.90
C LYS A 136 6.51 1.87 8.69
N GLU A 137 5.51 2.67 8.32
CA GLU A 137 5.61 3.69 7.29
C GLU A 137 5.31 5.06 7.90
N LEU A 138 5.79 6.12 7.24
CA LEU A 138 5.51 7.50 7.62
C LEU A 138 4.64 8.14 6.55
N SER A 139 3.70 8.98 6.98
CA SER A 139 2.97 9.79 6.01
C SER A 139 3.90 10.81 5.35
N LEU A 140 3.67 11.11 4.07
CA LEU A 140 4.45 12.12 3.36
C LEU A 140 4.39 13.49 4.06
N ASP A 141 3.27 13.80 4.70
CA ASP A 141 3.10 15.06 5.43
C ASP A 141 3.87 15.08 6.75
N ASP A 142 3.94 13.96 7.48
CA ASP A 142 4.81 13.83 8.66
C ASP A 142 6.29 13.93 8.27
N VAL A 143 6.69 13.30 7.17
CA VAL A 143 8.06 13.41 6.64
C VAL A 143 8.39 14.86 6.31
N LYS A 144 7.51 15.56 5.58
CA LYS A 144 7.69 17.00 5.27
C LYS A 144 7.79 17.83 6.55
N ALA A 145 6.89 17.63 7.50
CA ALA A 145 6.87 18.37 8.75
C ALA A 145 8.14 18.11 9.58
N PHE A 146 8.61 16.86 9.61
CA PHE A 146 9.87 16.49 10.24
C PHE A 146 11.07 17.16 9.59
N LEU A 147 11.14 17.17 8.25
CA LEU A 147 12.22 17.83 7.51
C LEU A 147 12.26 19.34 7.77
N TYR A 148 11.10 20.02 7.76
CA TYR A 148 11.03 21.44 8.09
C TYR A 148 11.56 21.74 9.49
N ARG A 149 11.16 20.92 10.49
CA ARG A 149 11.66 21.06 11.85
C ARG A 149 13.16 20.76 11.96
N LYS A 150 13.64 19.72 11.28
CA LYS A 150 15.05 19.28 11.32
C LYS A 150 15.98 20.30 10.66
N LEU A 151 15.55 20.90 9.55
CA LEU A 151 16.30 21.95 8.85
C LEU A 151 16.12 23.32 9.51
N ASN A 152 15.18 23.44 10.46
CA ASN A 152 14.78 24.71 11.07
C ASN A 152 14.41 25.76 10.00
N MET A 153 13.69 25.30 8.97
CA MET A 153 13.23 26.11 7.86
C MET A 153 11.73 25.95 7.68
N THR A 154 11.08 27.02 7.27
CA THR A 154 9.69 27.03 6.84
C THR A 154 9.58 26.62 5.37
N LYS A 155 8.38 26.19 4.96
CA LYS A 155 8.08 25.92 3.53
C LYS A 155 8.47 27.10 2.62
N LYS A 156 8.31 28.34 3.08
CA LYS A 156 8.64 29.53 2.28
C LYS A 156 10.15 29.65 2.07
N GLU A 157 10.92 29.52 3.15
CA GLU A 157 12.40 29.59 3.08
C GLU A 157 12.97 28.47 2.22
N VAL A 158 12.40 27.25 2.30
CA VAL A 158 12.81 26.13 1.43
C VAL A 158 12.54 26.45 -0.05
N VAL A 159 11.38 27.03 -0.37
CA VAL A 159 11.06 27.41 -1.76
C VAL A 159 11.96 28.54 -2.26
N GLU A 160 12.30 29.51 -1.41
CA GLU A 160 13.23 30.58 -1.76
C GLU A 160 14.64 30.04 -1.99
N ASP A 161 15.10 29.12 -1.14
CA ASP A 161 16.39 28.44 -1.29
C ASP A 161 16.46 27.67 -2.62
N ILE A 162 15.44 26.87 -2.95
CA ILE A 162 15.37 26.15 -4.23
C ILE A 162 15.43 27.13 -5.42
N LYS A 163 14.64 28.22 -5.38
CA LYS A 163 14.64 29.22 -6.45
C LYS A 163 15.95 30.00 -6.57
N SER A 164 16.77 30.02 -5.51
CA SER A 164 18.09 30.65 -5.55
C SER A 164 19.15 29.74 -6.17
N GLN A 165 18.93 28.43 -6.16
CA GLN A 165 19.86 27.42 -6.67
C GLN A 165 19.54 26.94 -8.10
N PHE A 166 18.28 27.05 -8.53
CA PHE A 166 17.82 26.58 -9.84
C PHE A 166 17.08 27.67 -10.59
N ASP A 167 17.43 27.87 -11.86
CA ASP A 167 16.84 28.91 -12.72
C ASP A 167 15.48 28.48 -13.29
N ASN A 168 15.27 27.17 -13.46
CA ASN A 168 14.05 26.60 -14.01
C ASN A 168 13.67 25.27 -13.35
N TYR A 169 12.42 24.85 -13.59
CA TYR A 169 11.86 23.66 -12.96
C TYR A 169 12.45 22.35 -13.51
N ASP A 170 12.91 22.34 -14.76
CA ASP A 170 13.46 21.14 -15.41
C ASP A 170 14.82 20.78 -14.79
N GLU A 171 15.68 21.77 -14.54
CA GLU A 171 16.96 21.60 -13.82
C GLU A 171 16.74 21.07 -12.40
N PHE A 172 15.76 21.63 -11.68
CA PHE A 172 15.41 21.15 -10.35
C PHE A 172 14.92 19.70 -10.37
N LYS A 173 14.09 19.31 -11.35
CA LYS A 173 13.62 17.92 -11.48
C LYS A 173 14.77 16.96 -11.83
N ALA A 174 15.68 17.36 -12.70
CA ALA A 174 16.87 16.57 -13.02
C ALA A 174 17.73 16.32 -11.78
N TYR A 175 17.98 17.36 -10.97
CA TYR A 175 18.71 17.24 -9.70
C TYR A 175 18.08 16.24 -8.73
N LEU A 176 16.74 16.20 -8.63
CA LEU A 176 16.05 15.26 -7.76
C LEU A 176 16.18 13.80 -8.23
N THR A 177 16.21 13.56 -9.54
CA THR A 177 16.30 12.21 -10.12
C THR A 177 17.72 11.62 -10.14
N GLU A 178 18.76 12.42 -9.91
CA GLU A 178 20.16 11.94 -9.89
C GLU A 178 20.54 11.16 -8.62
N LYS A 179 19.65 11.09 -7.61
CA LYS A 179 19.93 10.51 -6.29
C LYS A 179 19.08 9.30 -5.90
N GLU A 180 18.19 8.84 -6.76
CA GLU A 180 17.46 7.56 -6.62
C GLU A 180 18.23 6.41 -7.28
#